data_AF-A0A8J7NBI0-F1
#
_entry.id   AF-A0A8J7NBI0-F1
#
_cell.length_a   1.000
_cell.length_b   1.000
_cell.length_c   1.000
_cell.angle_alpha   90.00
_cell.angle_beta   90.00
_cell.angle_gamma   90.00
#
_symmetry.space_group_name_H-M   'P 1'
#
loop_
_entity.id
_entity.type
_entity.pdbx_description
1 polymer ?
#
loop_
_entity_poly.entity_id
_entity_poly.type
_entity_poly.pdbx_seq_one_letter_code
_entity_poly.pdbx_strand_id
1 'polypeptide(L)'
;KRKALIYNFISQLTAVLGGAIGFLIPSESFKTLMLPIAAGGFMYIAASDLVPELHKEPRLSKAILAFSFFLIGVVLMLAIKVAFAK
;
A
#
# COMPACT_ATOMS: atom_id res chain seq x y z
N LYS A 1 -9.37 -19.89 -11.18
CA LYS A 1 -8.71 -19.55 -9.89
C LYS A 1 -7.19 -19.76 -9.91
N ARG A 2 -6.67 -20.93 -10.35
CA ARG A 2 -5.22 -21.20 -10.43
C ARG A 2 -4.42 -20.14 -11.24
N LYS A 3 -4.92 -19.71 -12.40
CA LYS A 3 -4.28 -18.61 -13.17
C LYS A 3 -4.16 -17.31 -12.37
N ALA A 4 -5.23 -16.87 -11.71
CA ALA A 4 -5.23 -15.64 -10.91
C ALA A 4 -4.21 -15.68 -9.76
N LEU A 5 -4.10 -16.83 -9.08
CA LEU A 5 -3.08 -17.03 -8.05
C LEU A 5 -1.65 -16.97 -8.61
N ILE A 6 -1.40 -17.58 -9.77
CA ILE A 6 -0.08 -17.53 -10.41
C ILE A 6 0.27 -16.09 -10.82
N TYR A 7 -0.67 -15.34 -11.40
CA TYR A 7 -0.42 -13.93 -11.76
C TYR A 7 -0.18 -13.05 -10.54
N ASN A 8 -0.94 -13.25 -9.46
CA ASN A 8 -0.73 -12.52 -8.21
C ASN A 8 0.63 -12.83 -7.59
N PHE A 9 1.04 -14.11 -7.61
CA PHE A 9 2.35 -14.53 -7.14
C PHE A 9 3.49 -13.90 -7.95
N ILE A 10 3.43 -13.97 -9.29
CA ILE A 10 4.44 -13.37 -10.17
C ILE A 10 4.51 -11.85 -9.96
N SER A 11 3.35 -11.19 -9.83
CA SER A 11 3.31 -9.75 -9.53
C SER A 11 3.95 -9.44 -8.18
N GLN A 12 3.68 -10.21 -7.13
CA GLN A 12 4.27 -10.00 -5.81
C GLN A 12 5.80 -10.23 -5.77
N LEU A 13 6.36 -11.06 -6.65
CA LEU A 13 7.82 -11.18 -6.78
C LEU A 13 8.50 -9.85 -7.12
N THR A 14 7.79 -8.90 -7.73
CA THR A 14 8.35 -7.55 -7.97
C THR A 14 8.68 -6.81 -6.67
N ALA A 15 7.96 -7.07 -5.57
CA ALA A 15 8.27 -6.50 -4.26
C ALA A 15 9.59 -7.07 -3.70
N VAL A 16 9.82 -8.37 -3.90
CA VAL A 16 11.09 -9.04 -3.52
C VAL A 16 12.25 -8.47 -4.32
N LEU A 17 12.07 -8.31 -5.64
CA LEU A 17 13.07 -7.69 -6.51
C LEU A 17 13.36 -6.24 -6.11
N GLY A 18 12.32 -5.43 -5.85
CA GLY A 18 12.48 -4.06 -5.37
C GLY A 18 13.23 -3.97 -4.05
N GLY A 19 12.93 -4.87 -3.11
CA GLY A 19 13.65 -5.00 -1.84
C GLY A 19 15.12 -5.39 -2.02
N ALA A 20 15.41 -6.35 -2.91
CA ALA A 20 16.77 -6.75 -3.22
C ALA A 20 17.57 -5.60 -3.88
N ILE A 21 16.98 -4.87 -4.82
CA ILE A 21 17.60 -3.70 -5.44
C ILE A 21 17.87 -2.61 -4.40
N GLY A 22 16.90 -2.30 -3.55
CA GLY A 22 17.05 -1.31 -2.48
C GLY A 22 18.11 -1.69 -1.44
N PHE A 23 18.32 -2.98 -1.22
CA PHE A 23 19.40 -3.48 -0.35
C PHE A 23 20.78 -3.36 -1.00
N LEU A 24 20.90 -3.68 -2.29
CA LEU A 24 22.18 -3.66 -3.02
C LEU A 24 22.66 -2.25 -3.39
N ILE A 25 21.75 -1.27 -3.49
CA ILE A 25 22.07 0.12 -3.85
C ILE A 25 21.74 1.05 -2.68
N PRO A 26 22.49 1.00 -1.57
CA PRO A 26 22.31 1.92 -0.46
C PRO A 26 22.88 3.29 -0.84
N SER A 27 22.03 4.18 -1.36
CA SER A 27 22.36 5.60 -1.52
C SER A 27 21.27 6.49 -0.95
N GLU A 28 21.68 7.58 -0.30
CA GLU A 28 20.74 8.57 0.26
C GLU A 28 19.90 9.23 -0.85
N SER A 29 20.48 9.44 -2.03
CA SER A 29 19.75 9.91 -3.22
C SER A 29 18.65 8.95 -3.65
N PHE A 30 18.92 7.63 -3.62
CA PHE A 30 17.91 6.61 -3.95
C PHE A 30 16.77 6.61 -2.92
N LYS A 31 17.07 6.68 -1.62
CA LYS A 31 16.04 6.78 -0.58
C LYS A 31 15.17 8.03 -0.75
N THR A 32 15.81 9.18 -0.99
CA THR A 32 15.13 10.48 -1.15
C THR A 32 14.19 10.50 -2.36
N LEU A 33 14.55 9.78 -3.44
CA LEU A 33 13.72 9.66 -4.63
C LEU A 33 12.61 8.60 -4.46
N MET A 34 12.90 7.46 -3.83
CA MET A 34 11.96 6.35 -3.68
C MET A 34 10.82 6.64 -2.70
N LEU A 35 11.07 7.41 -1.63
CA LEU A 35 10.03 7.76 -0.65
C LEU A 35 8.81 8.47 -1.30
N PRO A 36 8.97 9.58 -2.04
CA PRO A 36 7.83 10.25 -2.68
C PRO A 36 7.21 9.41 -3.80
N ILE A 37 7.99 8.58 -4.52
CA ILE A 37 7.43 7.66 -5.52
C ILE A 37 6.52 6.62 -4.85
N ALA A 38 6.97 6.00 -3.75
CA ALA A 38 6.16 5.04 -3.00
C ALA A 38 4.92 5.70 -2.39
N ALA A 39 5.06 6.88 -1.78
CA ALA A 39 3.94 7.64 -1.23
C ALA A 39 2.92 8.01 -2.31
N GLY A 40 3.37 8.53 -3.46
CA GLY A 40 2.53 8.85 -4.60
C GLY A 40 1.83 7.61 -5.18
N GLY A 41 2.52 6.48 -5.27
CA GLY A 41 1.94 5.21 -5.70
C GLY A 41 0.81 4.73 -4.79
N PHE A 42 1.00 4.79 -3.47
CA PHE A 42 -0.06 4.46 -2.52
C PHE A 42 -1.23 5.44 -2.58
N MET A 43 -0.97 6.75 -2.74
CA MET A 43 -2.03 7.74 -2.95
C MET A 43 -2.81 7.48 -4.24
N TYR A 44 -2.12 7.12 -5.34
CA TYR A 44 -2.76 6.79 -6.60
C TYR A 44 -3.66 5.57 -6.46
N ILE A 45 -3.20 4.48 -5.85
CA ILE A 45 -4.02 3.28 -5.61
C ILE A 45 -5.24 3.60 -4.74
N ALA A 46 -5.05 4.38 -3.67
CA ALA A 46 -6.16 4.80 -2.81
C ALA A 46 -7.20 5.63 -3.60
N ALA A 47 -6.77 6.53 -4.45
CA ALA A 47 -7.65 7.41 -5.21
C ALA A 47 -8.32 6.72 -6.42
N SER A 48 -7.62 5.83 -7.11
CA SER A 48 -8.10 5.21 -8.35
C SER A 48 -8.87 3.91 -8.13
N ASP A 49 -8.62 3.21 -7.02
CA ASP A 49 -9.25 1.91 -6.72
C ASP A 49 -10.16 2.01 -5.49
N LEU A 50 -9.60 2.39 -4.32
CA LEU A 50 -10.34 2.36 -3.06
C LEU A 50 -11.49 3.37 -2.99
N VAL A 51 -11.26 4.64 -3.38
CA VAL A 51 -12.29 5.69 -3.33
C VAL A 51 -13.46 5.39 -4.28
N PRO A 52 -13.24 5.00 -5.56
CA PRO A 52 -14.33 4.61 -6.45
C PRO A 52 -15.06 3.35 -5.98
N GLU A 53 -14.37 2.37 -5.41
CA GLU A 53 -14.99 1.14 -4.91
C GLU A 53 -15.92 1.43 -3.73
N LEU A 54 -15.52 2.30 -2.79
CA LEU A 54 -16.39 2.77 -1.72
C LEU A 54 -17.64 3.49 -2.22
N HIS A 55 -17.52 4.28 -3.29
CA HIS A 55 -18.64 5.01 -3.89
C HIS A 55 -19.62 4.09 -4.64
N LYS A 56 -19.16 2.93 -5.12
CA LYS A 56 -20.00 1.95 -5.81
C LYS A 56 -20.82 1.09 -4.84
N GLU A 57 -20.42 0.98 -3.56
CA GLU A 57 -21.14 0.16 -2.59
C GLU A 57 -22.49 0.81 -2.24
N PRO A 58 -23.63 0.20 -2.60
CA PRO A 58 -24.95 0.80 -2.41
C PRO A 58 -25.38 0.87 -0.95
N ARG A 59 -24.76 0.07 -0.07
CA ARG A 59 -25.07 0.05 1.36
C ARG A 59 -24.10 0.93 2.13
N LEU A 60 -24.58 2.10 2.55
CA LEU A 60 -23.79 3.05 3.34
C LEU A 60 -23.14 2.39 4.58
N SER A 61 -23.81 1.46 5.25
CA SER A 61 -23.25 0.73 6.39
C SER A 61 -22.01 -0.09 6.05
N LYS A 62 -21.98 -0.73 4.88
CA LYS A 62 -20.81 -1.49 4.41
C LYS A 62 -19.68 -0.56 3.99
N ALA A 63 -20.01 0.55 3.32
CA ALA A 63 -19.03 1.55 2.94
C ALA A 63 -18.35 2.17 4.18
N ILE A 64 -19.13 2.54 5.20
CA ILE A 64 -18.62 3.05 6.48
C ILE A 64 -17.76 2.00 7.20
N LEU A 65 -18.17 0.73 7.18
CA LEU A 65 -17.38 -0.34 7.79
C LEU A 65 -16.04 -0.50 7.08
N ALA A 66 -16.01 -0.54 5.75
CA ALA A 66 -14.79 -0.61 4.96
C ALA A 66 -13.89 0.62 5.19
N PHE A 67 -14.47 1.82 5.24
CA PHE A 67 -13.76 3.05 5.57
C PHE A 67 -13.14 3.00 6.98
N SER A 68 -13.88 2.45 7.95
CA SER A 68 -13.40 2.32 9.33
C SER A 68 -12.21 1.38 9.40
N PHE A 69 -12.24 0.24 8.70
CA PHE A 69 -11.08 -0.66 8.60
C PHE A 69 -9.87 0.01 7.93
N PHE A 70 -10.09 0.80 6.87
CA PHE A 70 -9.03 1.59 6.26
C PHE A 70 -8.41 2.57 7.27
N LEU A 71 -9.23 3.30 8.03
CA LEU A 71 -8.76 4.24 9.04
C LEU A 71 -8.00 3.54 10.18
N ILE A 72 -8.47 2.37 10.62
CA ILE A 72 -7.76 1.51 11.58
C ILE A 72 -6.38 1.14 11.03
N GLY A 73 -6.27 0.79 9.75
CA GLY A 73 -4.99 0.52 9.09
C GLY A 73 -4.03 1.72 9.14
N VAL A 74 -4.52 2.92 8.85
CA VAL A 74 -3.72 4.16 8.93
C VAL A 74 -3.26 4.44 10.36
N VAL A 75 -4.17 4.31 11.34
CA VAL A 75 -3.83 4.47 12.76
C VAL A 75 -2.79 3.45 13.20
N LEU A 76 -2.90 2.19 12.76
CA LEU A 76 -1.92 1.15 13.04
C LEU A 76 -0.54 1.50 12.47
N MET A 77 -0.47 1.99 11.22
CA MET A 77 0.80 2.45 10.63
C MET A 77 1.42 3.60 11.43
N LEU A 78 0.62 4.56 11.88
CA LEU A 78 1.05 5.67 12.75
C LEU A 78 1.53 5.17 14.12
N ALA A 79 0.80 4.25 14.74
CA ALA A 79 1.14 3.66 16.03
C ALA A 79 2.47 2.90 15.94
N ILE A 80 2.67 2.11 14.89
CA ILE A 80 3.95 1.44 14.61
C ILE A 80 5.06 2.49 14.45
N LYS A 81 4.85 3.52 13.63
CA LYS A 81 5.84 4.59 13.47
C LYS A 81 6.24 5.19 14.82
N VAL A 82 5.27 5.56 15.66
CA VAL A 82 5.55 6.18 16.98
C VAL A 82 6.24 5.20 17.94
N ALA A 83 5.82 3.93 17.94
CA ALA A 83 6.40 2.91 18.82
C ALA A 83 7.86 2.59 18.48
N PHE A 84 8.22 2.59 17.19
CA PHE A 84 9.54 2.24 16.69
C PHE A 84 10.41 3.46 16.33
N ALA A 85 9.90 4.70 16.42
CA ALA A 85 10.66 5.93 16.19
C ALA A 85 11.51 6.37 17.39
N LYS A 86 11.90 5.43 18.26
CA LYS A 86 12.92 5.65 19.30
C LYS A 86 14.32 5.46 18.73
#